data_AF-A0A089M289-F1
#
_entry.id   AF-A0A089M289-F1
#
_cell.length_a   1.000
_cell.length_b   1.000
_cell.length_c   1.000
_cell.angle_alpha   90.00
_cell.angle_beta   90.00
_cell.angle_gamma   90.00
#
_symmetry.space_group_name_H-M   'P 1'
#
loop_
_entity.id
_entity.type
_entity.pdbx_description
1 polymer ?
#
loop_
_entity_poly.entity_id
_entity_poly.type
_entity_poly.pdbx_seq_one_letter_code
_entity_poly.pdbx_strand_id
1 'polypeptide(L)' 'MKKSILLIQPENQKMNRFRRKQFNNFVQITMPYLACFIDEAKYKITLVDEYQQQIPYTQKFDLVAITAAEQRGHWGLTE' A
#
# COMPACT_ATOMS: atom_id res chain seq x y z
N MET A 1 1.60 26.66 0.96
CA MET A 1 0.90 25.42 1.34
C MET A 1 1.76 24.23 0.98
N LYS A 2 1.87 23.23 1.86
CA LYS A 2 2.55 21.96 1.54
C LYS A 2 1.74 21.19 0.49
N LYS A 3 2.42 20.53 -0.45
CA LYS A 3 1.80 19.62 -1.41
C LYS A 3 1.38 18.32 -0.71
N SER A 4 0.23 17.76 -1.06
CA SER A 4 -0.30 16.55 -0.41
C SER A 4 -0.02 15.28 -1.22
N ILE A 5 0.43 14.25 -0.51
CA ILE A 5 0.78 12.94 -1.08
C ILE A 5 -0.07 11.87 -0.38
N LEU A 6 -0.72 11.01 -1.15
CA LEU A 6 -1.39 9.81 -0.67
C LEU A 6 -0.57 8.58 -1.06
N LEU A 7 -0.15 7.80 -0.07
CA LEU A 7 0.55 6.53 -0.25
C LEU A 7 -0.43 5.40 0.10
N ILE A 8 -0.74 4.56 -0.88
CA ILE A 8 -1.71 3.47 -0.75
C ILE A 8 -0.97 2.15 -0.81
N GLN A 9 -1.19 1.35 0.22
CA GLN A 9 -0.88 -0.06 0.29
C GLN A 9 -2.18 -0.82 0.00
N PRO A 10 -2.44 -1.24 -1.25
CA PRO A 10 -3.70 -1.85 -1.61
C PRO A 10 -3.78 -3.28 -1.10
N GLU A 11 -5.01 -3.73 -0.83
CA GLU A 11 -5.29 -5.07 -0.35
C GLU A 11 -6.49 -5.65 -1.11
N ASN A 12 -6.42 -6.93 -1.47
CA ASN A 12 -7.50 -7.62 -2.19
C ASN A 12 -7.90 -8.85 -1.39
N GLN A 13 -9.19 -9.19 -1.36
CA GLN A 13 -9.69 -10.40 -0.72
C GLN A 13 -8.94 -11.70 -1.09
N LYS A 14 -8.42 -11.81 -2.32
CA LYS A 14 -7.58 -12.96 -2.73
C LYS A 14 -6.21 -12.94 -2.03
N MET A 15 -5.57 -11.77 -1.98
CA MET A 15 -4.28 -11.57 -1.32
C MET A 15 -4.42 -11.75 0.20
N ASN A 16 -5.44 -11.16 0.81
CA ASN A 16 -5.73 -11.28 2.22
C ASN A 16 -5.91 -12.75 2.63
N ARG A 17 -6.68 -13.52 1.86
CA ARG A 17 -6.86 -14.97 2.10
C ARG A 17 -5.54 -15.75 2.07
N PHE A 18 -4.64 -15.41 1.15
CA PHE A 18 -3.32 -16.02 1.05
C PHE A 18 -2.41 -15.59 2.22
N ARG A 19 -2.43 -14.30 2.54
CA ARG A 19 -1.53 -13.63 3.49
C ARG A 19 -1.88 -13.87 4.95
N ARG A 20 -3.16 -14.06 5.29
CA ARG A 20 -3.63 -14.33 6.66
C ARG A 20 -2.98 -15.57 7.29
N LYS A 21 -2.46 -16.49 6.46
CA LYS A 21 -1.76 -17.70 6.93
C LYS A 21 -0.26 -17.48 7.18
N GLN A 22 0.31 -16.35 6.77
CA GLN A 22 1.73 -16.04 6.88
C GLN A 22 1.95 -15.10 8.07
N PHE A 23 2.68 -15.56 9.09
CA PHE A 23 3.00 -14.77 10.28
C PHE A 23 3.94 -13.58 9.98
N ASN A 24 4.70 -13.64 8.88
CA ASN A 24 5.71 -12.63 8.48
C ASN A 24 5.37 -11.97 7.14
N ASN A 25 4.23 -11.27 7.06
CA ASN A 25 3.87 -10.54 5.84
C ASN A 25 4.53 -9.15 5.78
N PHE A 26 5.81 -9.11 5.43
CA PHE A 26 6.56 -7.86 5.27
C PHE A 26 6.10 -7.02 4.06
N VAL A 27 5.13 -7.48 3.25
CA VAL A 27 4.69 -6.66 2.12
C VAL A 27 4.07 -5.34 2.58
N GLN A 28 3.55 -5.27 3.81
CA GLN A 28 2.97 -4.05 4.42
C GLN A 28 3.99 -3.01 4.90
N ILE A 29 5.28 -3.34 4.99
CA ILE A 29 6.29 -2.36 5.45
C ILE A 29 6.80 -1.43 4.35
N THR A 30 6.57 -1.76 3.07
CA THR A 30 7.14 -1.00 1.95
C THR A 30 6.66 0.46 1.91
N MET A 31 5.36 0.72 2.07
CA MET A 31 4.85 2.10 2.08
C MET A 31 5.25 2.91 3.31
N PRO A 32 5.17 2.37 4.53
CA PRO A 32 5.72 3.05 5.71
C PRO A 32 7.20 3.37 5.55
N TYR A 33 7.98 2.45 4.97
CA TYR A 33 9.39 2.65 4.70
C TYR A 33 9.64 3.81 3.70
N LEU A 34 8.92 3.85 2.58
CA LEU A 34 9.05 4.97 1.63
C LEU A 34 8.60 6.31 2.23
N ALA A 35 7.57 6.30 3.09
CA ALA A 35 7.10 7.49 3.77
C ALA A 35 8.21 8.16 4.60
N CYS A 36 9.10 7.38 5.22
CA CYS A 36 10.22 7.89 6.01
C CYS A 36 11.24 8.71 5.19
N PHE A 37 11.26 8.58 3.86
CA PHE A 37 12.16 9.36 2.99
C PHE A 37 11.55 10.68 2.51
N ILE A 38 10.28 10.94 2.82
CA ILE A 38 9.60 12.15 2.39
C ILE A 38 9.84 13.26 3.41
N ASP A 39 10.29 14.42 2.91
CA ASP A 39 10.49 15.63 3.71
C ASP A 39 9.13 16.22 4.14
N GLU A 40 8.72 15.92 5.37
CA GLU A 40 7.47 16.42 5.96
C GLU A 40 7.45 17.94 6.12
N ALA A 41 8.59 18.65 6.07
CA ALA A 41 8.59 20.11 6.05
C ALA A 41 8.04 20.66 4.73
N LYS A 42 8.13 19.89 3.63
CA LYS A 42 7.67 20.29 2.29
C LYS A 42 6.34 19.65 1.89
N TYR A 43 6.08 18.43 2.37
CA TYR A 43 4.92 17.63 1.96
C TYR A 43 4.05 17.23 3.14
N LYS A 44 2.74 17.07 2.88
CA LYS A 44 1.81 16.42 3.80
C LYS A 44 1.55 15.02 3.29
N ILE A 45 1.83 14.01 4.10
CA ILE A 45 1.69 12.60 3.72
C ILE A 45 0.44 12.03 4.38
N THR A 46 -0.35 11.28 3.63
CA THR A 46 -1.38 10.38 4.15
C THR A 46 -1.00 8.97 3.72
N LEU A 47 -0.82 8.07 4.68
CA LEU A 47 -0.56 6.65 4.43
C LEU A 47 -1.83 5.86 4.71
N VAL A 48 -2.22 5.01 3.76
CA VAL A 48 -3.40 4.14 3.84
C VAL A 48 -2.99 2.70 3.60
N ASP A 49 -3.22 1.85 4.60
CA ASP A 49 -3.23 0.39 4.44
C ASP A 49 -4.69 -0.08 4.28
N GLU A 50 -5.06 -0.51 3.07
CA GLU A 50 -6.42 -0.98 2.78
C GLU A 50 -6.84 -2.22 3.60
N TYR A 51 -5.89 -2.90 4.25
CA TYR A 51 -6.22 -3.96 5.19
C TYR A 51 -6.99 -3.44 6.42
N GLN A 52 -6.72 -2.20 6.87
CA GLN A 52 -7.30 -1.63 8.10
C GLN A 52 -8.04 -0.31 7.89
N GLN A 53 -7.75 0.40 6.80
CA GLN A 53 -8.19 1.77 6.58
C GLN A 53 -8.88 1.90 5.22
N GLN A 54 -9.83 2.84 5.11
CA GLN A 54 -10.44 3.16 3.82
C GLN A 54 -9.67 4.29 3.14
N ILE A 55 -9.62 4.25 1.81
CA ILE A 55 -9.07 5.35 1.01
C ILE A 55 -9.98 6.59 1.15
N PRO A 56 -9.42 7.78 1.44
CA PRO A 56 -10.19 9.02 1.54
C PRO A 56 -10.53 9.59 0.16
N TYR A 57 -11.45 8.93 -0.57
CA TYR A 57 -11.82 9.30 -1.95
C TYR A 57 -12.39 10.71 -2.10
N THR A 58 -12.92 11.31 -1.04
CA THR A 58 -13.47 12.66 -1.04
C THR A 58 -12.40 13.75 -0.94
N GLN A 59 -11.15 13.38 -0.63
CA GLN A 59 -10.04 14.32 -0.49
C GLN A 59 -9.21 14.38 -1.77
N LYS A 60 -8.79 15.60 -2.16
CA LYS A 60 -7.85 15.80 -3.26
C LYS A 60 -6.40 15.67 -2.79
N PHE A 61 -5.58 15.03 -3.61
CA PHE A 61 -4.14 14.90 -3.41
C PHE A 61 -3.39 15.43 -4.63
N ASP A 62 -2.23 16.06 -4.41
CA ASP A 62 -1.35 16.49 -5.49
C ASP A 62 -0.62 15.30 -6.14
N LEU A 63 -0.40 14.22 -5.38
CA LEU A 63 0.19 12.97 -5.84
C LEU A 63 -0.46 11.77 -5.13
N VAL A 64 -0.72 10.70 -5.90
CA VAL A 64 -1.15 9.40 -5.37
C VAL A 64 -0.14 8.36 -5.82
N ALA A 65 0.42 7.61 -4.87
CA ALA A 65 1.28 6.47 -5.13
C ALA A 65 0.62 5.20 -4.57
N ILE A 66 0.72 4.10 -5.32
CA ILE A 66 0.10 2.82 -4.99
C ILE A 66 1.17 1.75 -5.11
N THR A 67 1.32 0.88 -4.12
CA THR A 67 2.19 -0.30 -4.29
C THR A 67 1.54 -1.33 -5.20
N ALA A 68 2.27 -1.72 -6.24
CA ALA A 68 1.94 -2.87 -7.07
C ALA A 68 2.76 -4.08 -6.59
N ALA A 69 2.16 -4.93 -5.77
CA ALA A 69 2.76 -6.21 -5.40
C ALA A 69 2.19 -7.32 -6.30
N GLU A 70 2.98 -7.79 -7.26
CA GLU A 70 2.62 -8.96 -8.07
C GLU A 70 2.76 -10.23 -7.22
N GLN A 71 1.69 -11.01 -7.12
CA GLN A 71 1.74 -12.37 -6.59
C GLN A 71 1.67 -13.31 -7.78
N ARG A 72 2.82 -13.80 -8.25
CA ARG A 72 2.83 -14.94 -9.20
C ARG A 72 2.24 -16.15 -8.49
N GLY A 73 1.00 -16.49 -8.83
CA GLY A 73 0.48 -17.81 -8.52
C GLY A 73 1.36 -18.84 -9.21
N HIS A 74 1.74 -19.90 -8.49
CA HIS A 74 2.00 -21.17 -9.14
C HIS A 74 0.72 -21.53 -9.92
N TRP A 75 0.68 -21.17 -11.20
CA TRP A 75 -0.05 -21.96 -12.16
C TRP A 75 0.56 -23.35 -12.03
N GLY A 76 -0.21 -24.30 -11.52
CA GLY A 76 0.12 -25.69 -11.72
C GLY A 76 0.25 -25.88 -13.22
N LEU A 77 1.49 -25.95 -13.70
CA LEU A 77 1.79 -26.78 -14.85
C LEU A 77 1.49 -28.20 -14.37
N THR A 78 0.24 -28.61 -14.53
CA THR A 78 -0.09 -30.02 -14.67
C THR A 78 0.56 -30.45 -15.98
N GLU A 79 1.75 -31.02 -15.88
CA GLU A 79 2.19 -32.05 -16.82
C GLU A 79 1.23 -33.25 -16.77
#